data_AF-A0A929XNH5-F1
#
_entry.id   AF-A0A929XNH5-F1
#
_cell.length_a   1.000
_cell.length_b   1.000
_cell.length_c   1.000
_cell.angle_alpha   90.00
_cell.angle_beta   90.00
_cell.angle_gamma   90.00
#
_symmetry.space_group_name_H-M   'P 1'
#
loop_
_entity.id
_entity.type
_entity.pdbx_description
1 polymer ?
#
loop_
_entity_poly.entity_id
_entity_poly.type
_entity_poly.pdbx_seq_one_letter_code
_entity_poly.pdbx_strand_id
1 'polypeptide(L)'
;MPDFQKLDTTIPVAPLKLVVMDSARELGDSINKDLIDIRKHKHHMPKDEITFKGYLQEDYRLKFSTDRFDSGEAKATLLESARGQDIYLITDVMNHSISYQMYGFTNYKSPDDHYQDMKRVIGAIAGIAKRINIIMPFMYESRQHKRSGRESLDCAVMIRELKDMGIANFITFDAHDPRVANSAPLGGFDSFLASYQFLKALLYNIDDLIVDKEHLTVISPDEG
;
A
#
# COMPACT_ATOMS: atom_id res chain seq x y z
N MET A 1 9.12 -21.45 2.27
CA MET A 1 8.51 -20.38 3.09
C MET A 1 9.56 -19.32 3.34
N PRO A 2 9.20 -18.02 3.45
CA PRO A 2 10.16 -17.00 3.89
C PRO A 2 10.73 -17.39 5.26
N ASP A 3 12.04 -17.24 5.43
CA ASP A 3 12.69 -17.49 6.71
C ASP A 3 12.38 -16.34 7.68
N PHE A 4 11.36 -16.52 8.50
CA PHE A 4 10.91 -15.54 9.48
C PHE A 4 11.72 -15.56 10.78
N GLN A 5 12.77 -16.39 10.90
CA GLN A 5 13.55 -16.51 12.15
C GLN A 5 14.18 -15.17 12.58
N LYS A 6 14.57 -14.32 11.62
CA LYS A 6 15.09 -12.97 11.92
C LYS A 6 14.04 -12.05 12.55
N LEU A 7 12.74 -12.28 12.29
CA LEU A 7 11.65 -11.53 12.89
C LEU A 7 11.30 -12.02 14.31
N ASP A 8 11.90 -13.10 14.79
CA ASP A 8 11.63 -13.64 16.13
C ASP A 8 12.39 -12.89 17.21
N THR A 9 13.52 -12.27 16.86
CA THR A 9 14.38 -11.51 17.78
C THR A 9 14.26 -9.99 17.62
N THR A 10 13.42 -9.51 16.69
CA THR A 10 13.35 -8.08 16.37
C THR A 10 12.30 -7.37 17.22
N ILE A 11 12.73 -6.35 17.95
CA ILE A 11 11.84 -5.48 18.72
C ILE A 11 11.07 -4.55 17.76
N PRO A 12 9.72 -4.46 17.86
CA PRO A 12 8.93 -3.54 17.06
C PRO A 12 9.32 -2.08 17.30
N VAL A 13 9.40 -1.28 16.23
CA VAL A 13 9.71 0.16 16.31
C VAL A 13 8.61 0.93 17.06
N ALA A 14 7.36 0.55 16.84
CA ALA A 14 6.17 1.08 17.50
C ALA A 14 4.99 0.10 17.30
N PRO A 15 3.87 0.27 18.03
CA PRO A 15 2.66 -0.52 17.78
C PRO A 15 2.16 -0.32 16.35
N LEU A 16 2.02 -1.42 15.61
CA LEU A 16 1.58 -1.40 14.21
C LEU A 16 0.07 -1.19 14.13
N LYS A 17 -0.38 -0.32 13.21
CA LYS A 17 -1.78 -0.21 12.79
C LYS A 17 -1.90 -0.13 11.27
N LEU A 18 -2.97 -0.73 10.74
CA LEU A 18 -3.32 -0.74 9.32
C LEU A 18 -4.40 0.30 9.07
N VAL A 19 -4.17 1.24 8.16
CA VAL A 19 -5.22 2.13 7.64
C VAL A 19 -5.64 1.55 6.29
N VAL A 20 -6.77 0.86 6.26
CA VAL A 20 -7.26 0.20 5.05
C VAL A 20 -8.29 1.09 4.39
N MET A 21 -7.95 1.68 3.24
CA MET A 21 -8.91 2.44 2.43
C MET A 21 -9.98 1.49 1.87
N ASP A 22 -11.19 2.00 1.62
CA ASP A 22 -12.28 1.18 1.06
C ASP A 22 -11.90 0.50 -0.26
N SER A 23 -11.07 1.15 -1.06
CA SER A 23 -10.55 0.61 -2.32
C SER A 23 -9.69 -0.65 -2.16
N ALA A 24 -9.09 -0.86 -0.99
CA ALA A 24 -8.22 -1.99 -0.71
C ALA A 24 -8.75 -2.89 0.41
N ARG A 25 -10.07 -2.87 0.68
CA ARG A 25 -10.68 -3.57 1.82
C ARG A 25 -10.38 -5.08 1.81
N GLU A 26 -10.56 -5.76 0.69
CA GLU A 26 -10.31 -7.20 0.58
C GLU A 26 -8.84 -7.55 0.88
N LEU A 27 -7.90 -6.83 0.27
CA LEU A 27 -6.47 -7.02 0.49
C LEU A 27 -6.09 -6.71 1.95
N GLY A 28 -6.57 -5.59 2.48
CA GLY A 28 -6.29 -5.18 3.86
C GLY A 28 -6.85 -6.14 4.90
N ASP A 29 -8.03 -6.72 4.66
CA ASP A 29 -8.64 -7.73 5.52
C ASP A 29 -7.83 -9.04 5.51
N SER A 30 -7.35 -9.46 4.34
CA SER A 30 -6.43 -10.62 4.23
C SER A 30 -5.12 -10.37 4.98
N ILE A 31 -4.49 -9.21 4.77
CA ILE A 31 -3.25 -8.84 5.46
C ILE A 31 -3.45 -8.79 6.98
N ASN A 32 -4.56 -8.22 7.45
CA ASN A 32 -4.88 -8.17 8.87
C ASN A 32 -4.99 -9.58 9.47
N LYS A 33 -5.71 -10.48 8.78
CA LYS A 33 -5.85 -11.88 9.19
C LYS A 33 -4.50 -12.57 9.27
N ASP A 34 -3.71 -12.50 8.20
CA ASP A 34 -2.39 -13.13 8.14
C ASP A 34 -1.46 -12.58 9.23
N LEU A 35 -1.53 -11.27 9.51
CA LEU A 35 -0.74 -10.63 10.56
C LEU A 35 -1.12 -11.12 11.96
N ILE A 36 -2.42 -11.30 12.22
CA ILE A 36 -2.94 -11.88 13.47
C ILE A 36 -2.42 -13.32 13.62
N ASP A 37 -2.57 -14.14 12.58
CA ASP A 37 -2.19 -15.54 12.60
C ASP A 37 -0.67 -15.69 12.81
N ILE A 38 0.14 -14.95 12.05
CA ILE A 38 1.61 -14.95 12.19
C ILE A 38 2.02 -14.56 13.61
N ARG A 39 1.42 -13.51 14.18
CA ARG A 39 1.81 -13.04 15.53
C ARG A 39 1.31 -13.95 16.64
N LYS A 40 0.14 -14.60 16.48
CA LYS A 40 -0.38 -15.59 17.45
C LYS A 40 0.47 -16.87 17.48
N HIS A 41 0.97 -17.32 16.33
CA HIS A 41 1.78 -18.53 16.22
C HIS A 41 3.28 -18.33 16.51
N LYS A 42 3.74 -17.10 16.77
CA LYS A 42 5.13 -16.85 17.21
C LYS A 42 5.31 -17.27 18.67
N HIS A 43 5.86 -18.48 18.85
CA HIS A 43 5.99 -19.18 20.13
C HIS A 43 6.96 -18.57 21.17
N HIS A 44 7.69 -17.49 20.87
CA HIS A 44 8.86 -17.07 21.66
C HIS A 44 8.84 -15.62 22.16
N MET A 45 7.74 -14.88 22.06
CA MET A 45 7.70 -13.50 22.56
C MET A 45 7.22 -13.40 24.02
N PRO A 46 7.95 -12.69 24.91
CA PRO A 46 7.48 -12.40 26.26
C PRO A 46 6.22 -11.53 26.18
N LYS A 47 5.06 -12.10 26.53
CA LYS A 47 3.76 -11.39 26.48
C LYS A 47 3.68 -10.22 27.47
N ASP A 48 4.51 -10.23 28.51
CA ASP A 48 4.40 -9.34 29.67
C ASP A 48 5.47 -8.21 29.71
N GLU A 49 6.31 -8.09 28.69
CA GLU A 49 7.28 -7.00 28.59
C GLU A 49 6.62 -5.73 28.03
N ILE A 50 6.87 -4.58 28.68
CA ILE A 50 6.36 -3.24 28.28
C ILE A 50 6.67 -2.96 26.80
N THR A 51 7.81 -3.45 26.31
CA THR A 51 8.29 -3.34 24.93
C THR A 51 7.32 -3.92 23.89
N PHE A 52 6.50 -4.93 24.25
CA PHE A 52 5.57 -5.59 23.34
C PHE A 52 4.11 -5.14 23.51
N LYS A 53 3.86 -4.07 24.29
CA LYS A 53 2.50 -3.54 24.47
C LYS A 53 1.90 -3.13 23.12
N GLY A 54 0.75 -3.75 22.78
CA GLY A 54 0.06 -3.54 21.51
C GLY A 54 0.66 -4.33 20.33
N TYR A 55 1.62 -5.22 20.57
CA TYR A 55 2.16 -6.12 19.55
C TYR A 55 1.17 -7.21 19.17
N LEU A 56 0.53 -7.88 20.15
CA LEU A 56 -0.57 -8.81 19.92
C LEU A 56 -1.89 -8.05 19.99
N GLN A 57 -2.61 -7.99 18.86
CA GLN A 57 -3.96 -7.46 18.78
C GLN A 57 -4.87 -8.45 18.03
N GLU A 58 -6.14 -8.41 18.36
CA GLU A 58 -7.19 -9.14 17.62
C GLU A 58 -7.60 -8.42 16.33
N ASP A 59 -7.25 -7.13 16.20
CA ASP A 59 -7.44 -6.35 14.98
C ASP A 59 -6.41 -5.22 14.91
N TYR A 60 -5.59 -5.21 13.87
CA TYR A 60 -4.61 -4.14 13.63
C TYR A 60 -5.19 -2.98 12.83
N ARG A 61 -6.42 -3.07 12.33
CA ARG A 61 -7.01 -1.95 11.58
C ARG A 61 -7.24 -0.75 12.51
N LEU A 62 -6.92 0.43 12.00
CA LEU A 62 -7.25 1.72 12.60
C LEU A 62 -8.67 2.09 12.21
N LYS A 63 -9.48 2.54 13.17
CA LYS A 63 -10.84 3.04 12.91
C LYS A 63 -10.79 4.49 12.43
N PHE A 64 -11.33 4.74 11.24
CA PHE A 64 -11.52 6.06 10.65
C PHE A 64 -12.75 6.04 9.73
N SER A 65 -13.23 7.22 9.34
CA SER A 65 -14.22 7.39 8.27
C SER A 65 -13.67 8.33 7.20
N THR A 66 -14.12 8.14 5.95
CA THR A 66 -13.94 9.09 4.86
C THR A 66 -15.32 9.43 4.31
N ASP A 67 -15.92 10.47 4.88
CA ASP A 67 -17.28 10.89 4.56
C ASP A 67 -17.25 11.77 3.31
N ARG A 68 -18.14 11.51 2.35
CA ARG A 68 -18.27 12.28 1.11
C ARG A 68 -19.59 13.05 1.12
N PHE A 69 -19.52 14.34 0.84
CA PHE A 69 -20.64 15.26 0.79
C PHE A 69 -21.32 15.20 -0.59
N ASP A 70 -22.57 15.66 -0.67
CA ASP A 70 -23.34 15.73 -1.92
C ASP A 70 -22.68 16.62 -2.99
N SER A 71 -21.78 17.52 -2.59
CA SER A 71 -20.92 18.33 -3.46
C SER A 71 -19.80 17.53 -4.14
N GLY A 72 -19.56 16.28 -3.73
CA GLY A 72 -18.42 15.45 -4.14
C GLY A 72 -17.16 15.66 -3.29
N GLU A 73 -17.12 16.68 -2.43
CA GLU A 73 -16.02 16.89 -1.48
C GLU A 73 -15.99 15.78 -0.42
N ALA A 74 -14.82 15.48 0.15
CA ALA A 74 -14.69 14.46 1.19
C ALA A 74 -13.89 14.94 2.39
N LYS A 75 -14.11 14.30 3.55
CA LYS A 75 -13.44 14.54 4.82
C LYS A 75 -13.05 13.22 5.48
N ALA A 76 -11.79 13.10 5.87
CA ALA A 76 -11.34 12.00 6.72
C ALA A 76 -11.46 12.36 8.20
N THR A 77 -11.96 11.44 9.02
CA THR A 77 -12.05 11.59 10.49
C THR A 77 -11.50 10.35 11.17
N LEU A 78 -10.53 10.52 12.07
CA LEU A 78 -10.06 9.41 12.91
C LEU A 78 -11.06 9.13 14.04
N LEU A 79 -11.40 7.86 14.22
CA LEU A 79 -12.32 7.41 15.28
C LEU A 79 -11.58 6.81 16.49
N GLU A 80 -10.25 6.68 16.39
CA GLU A 80 -9.36 6.32 17.49
C GLU A 80 -7.99 7.02 17.35
N SER A 81 -7.17 6.94 18.39
CA SER A 81 -5.86 7.60 18.41
C SER A 81 -4.83 6.87 17.54
N ALA A 82 -4.16 7.62 16.66
CA ALA A 82 -2.99 7.17 15.90
C ALA A 82 -1.64 7.46 16.59
N ARG A 83 -1.66 7.98 17.83
CA ARG A 83 -0.47 8.57 18.46
C ARG A 83 0.65 7.57 18.67
N GLY A 84 1.82 7.87 18.11
CA GLY A 84 3.02 7.06 18.26
C GLY A 84 2.95 5.69 17.60
N GLN A 85 1.95 5.45 16.74
CA GLN A 85 1.79 4.18 16.03
C GLN A 85 2.60 4.14 14.73
N ASP A 86 2.96 2.94 14.33
CA ASP A 86 3.55 2.64 13.04
C ASP A 86 2.44 2.32 12.03
N ILE A 87 2.13 3.28 11.17
CA ILE A 87 0.97 3.21 10.28
C ILE A 87 1.37 2.60 8.94
N TYR A 88 0.61 1.61 8.49
CA TYR A 88 0.64 1.11 7.12
C TYR A 88 -0.70 1.41 6.47
N LEU A 89 -0.71 2.40 5.59
CA LEU A 89 -1.88 2.80 4.84
C LEU A 89 -1.93 2.04 3.52
N ILE A 90 -3.00 1.28 3.30
CA ILE A 90 -3.18 0.45 2.12
C ILE A 90 -4.29 1.08 1.25
N THR A 91 -3.98 1.35 -0.02
CA THR A 91 -4.93 1.91 -0.99
C THR A 91 -4.75 1.26 -2.35
N ASP A 92 -5.85 1.05 -3.07
CA ASP A 92 -5.84 0.67 -4.48
C ASP A 92 -6.45 1.81 -5.29
N VAL A 93 -5.63 2.51 -6.07
CA VAL A 93 -6.09 3.62 -6.92
C VAL A 93 -6.78 3.15 -8.19
N MET A 94 -6.66 1.86 -8.54
CA MET A 94 -7.29 1.27 -9.73
C MET A 94 -8.63 0.59 -9.41
N ASN A 95 -9.10 0.66 -8.16
CA ASN A 95 -10.38 0.05 -7.81
C ASN A 95 -11.56 0.92 -8.29
N HIS A 96 -12.11 0.58 -9.45
CA HIS A 96 -13.25 1.27 -10.04
C HIS A 96 -14.62 0.81 -9.52
N SER A 97 -14.68 -0.11 -8.55
CA SER A 97 -15.96 -0.60 -8.01
C SER A 97 -16.54 0.26 -6.87
N ILE A 98 -15.76 1.21 -6.35
CA ILE A 98 -16.20 2.06 -5.23
C ILE A 98 -17.09 3.20 -5.75
N SER A 99 -18.37 3.17 -5.39
CA SER A 99 -19.35 4.18 -5.82
C SER A 99 -19.72 5.19 -4.72
N TYR A 100 -20.21 6.36 -5.12
CA TYR A 100 -20.81 7.36 -4.24
C TYR A 100 -21.97 8.09 -4.95
N GLN A 101 -22.86 8.71 -4.17
CA GLN A 101 -23.96 9.52 -4.73
C GLN A 101 -23.55 10.99 -4.80
N MET A 102 -23.87 11.65 -5.93
CA MET A 102 -23.66 13.08 -6.14
C MET A 102 -24.78 13.62 -7.01
N TYR A 103 -25.52 14.62 -6.52
CA TYR A 103 -26.69 15.19 -7.21
C TYR A 103 -27.72 14.16 -7.71
N GLY A 104 -27.93 13.08 -6.95
CA GLY A 104 -28.86 11.99 -7.32
C GLY A 104 -28.31 10.98 -8.32
N PHE A 105 -27.08 11.14 -8.79
CA PHE A 105 -26.41 10.18 -9.69
C PHE A 105 -25.41 9.31 -8.94
N THR A 106 -25.33 8.04 -9.34
CA THR A 106 -24.27 7.12 -8.91
C THR A 106 -23.00 7.43 -9.70
N ASN A 107 -21.95 7.77 -8.99
CA ASN A 107 -20.61 8.04 -9.51
C ASN A 107 -19.64 6.97 -9.00
N TYR A 108 -18.53 6.78 -9.71
CA TYR A 108 -17.48 5.83 -9.33
C TYR A 108 -16.19 6.59 -9.06
N LYS A 109 -15.45 6.18 -8.03
CA LYS A 109 -14.17 6.81 -7.69
C LYS A 109 -13.16 6.57 -8.80
N SER A 110 -12.61 7.67 -9.29
CA SER A 110 -11.43 7.69 -10.16
C SER A 110 -10.13 7.43 -9.37
N PRO A 111 -8.99 7.17 -10.04
CA PRO A 111 -7.69 7.16 -9.38
C PRO A 111 -7.43 8.43 -8.56
N ASP A 112 -7.86 9.59 -9.06
CA ASP A 112 -7.74 10.88 -8.39
C ASP A 112 -8.56 10.93 -7.09
N ASP A 113 -9.78 10.40 -7.10
CA ASP A 113 -10.62 10.32 -5.90
C ASP A 113 -9.97 9.50 -4.81
N HIS A 114 -9.45 8.31 -5.16
CA HIS A 114 -8.74 7.44 -4.22
C HIS A 114 -7.47 8.09 -3.68
N TYR A 115 -6.70 8.74 -4.56
CA TYR A 115 -5.48 9.44 -4.18
C TYR A 115 -5.77 10.59 -3.20
N GLN A 116 -6.77 11.42 -3.48
CA GLN A 116 -7.15 12.53 -2.61
C GLN A 116 -7.75 12.04 -1.28
N ASP A 117 -8.55 10.98 -1.29
CA ASP A 117 -9.09 10.38 -0.07
C ASP A 117 -7.98 9.82 0.82
N MET A 118 -6.97 9.15 0.25
CA MET A 118 -5.78 8.73 0.99
C MET A 118 -5.07 9.94 1.61
N LYS A 119 -4.85 11.01 0.84
CA LYS A 119 -4.20 12.23 1.35
C LYS A 119 -4.96 12.86 2.51
N ARG A 120 -6.30 12.86 2.49
CA ARG A 120 -7.11 13.33 3.63
C ARG A 120 -6.81 12.54 4.89
N VAL A 121 -6.70 11.22 4.77
CA VAL A 121 -6.36 10.35 5.90
C VAL A 121 -4.92 10.59 6.38
N ILE A 122 -3.95 10.75 5.47
CA ILE A 122 -2.58 11.15 5.83
C ILE A 122 -2.60 12.47 6.58
N GLY A 123 -3.33 13.49 6.10
CA GLY A 123 -3.45 14.78 6.76
C GLY A 123 -4.06 14.71 8.15
N ALA A 124 -4.97 13.76 8.41
CA ALA A 124 -5.55 13.54 9.73
C ALA A 124 -4.59 12.82 10.71
N ILE A 125 -3.58 12.10 10.19
CA ILE A 125 -2.65 11.26 10.96
C ILE A 125 -1.26 11.90 11.11
N ALA A 126 -0.86 12.72 10.14
CA ALA A 126 0.47 13.33 10.05
C ALA A 126 0.78 14.15 11.31
N GLY A 127 2.00 13.98 11.83
CA GLY A 127 2.45 14.60 13.08
C GLY A 127 1.92 13.95 14.37
N ILE A 128 1.01 12.97 14.28
CA ILE A 128 0.49 12.20 15.42
C ILE A 128 1.10 10.80 15.45
N ALA A 129 1.14 10.13 14.30
CA ALA A 129 1.78 8.82 14.14
C ALA A 129 3.31 8.88 14.30
N LYS A 130 3.93 7.75 14.67
CA LYS A 130 5.39 7.63 14.73
C LYS A 130 6.00 7.65 13.32
N ARG A 131 5.37 6.94 12.38
CA ARG A 131 5.67 6.97 10.95
C ARG A 131 4.46 6.51 10.15
N ILE A 132 4.41 6.90 8.87
CA ILE A 132 3.37 6.51 7.92
C ILE A 132 4.06 5.84 6.72
N ASN A 133 3.68 4.61 6.42
CA ASN A 133 4.14 3.87 5.26
C ASN A 133 2.93 3.68 4.33
N ILE A 134 3.10 4.00 3.05
CA ILE A 134 2.05 3.80 2.04
C ILE A 134 2.29 2.46 1.36
N ILE A 135 1.24 1.65 1.23
CA ILE A 135 1.20 0.46 0.39
C ILE A 135 0.19 0.74 -0.70
N MET A 136 0.70 0.93 -1.91
CA MET A 136 -0.10 1.21 -3.10
C MET A 136 0.26 0.17 -4.16
N PRO A 137 -0.49 -0.96 -4.26
CA PRO A 137 -0.11 -2.08 -5.11
C PRO A 137 0.14 -1.66 -6.55
N PHE A 138 -0.78 -0.89 -7.13
CA PHE A 138 -0.60 -0.23 -8.41
C PHE A 138 -0.33 1.25 -8.20
N MET A 139 0.85 1.74 -8.61
CA MET A 139 1.27 3.12 -8.38
C MET A 139 0.43 4.13 -9.20
N TYR A 140 -0.04 5.18 -8.52
CA TYR A 140 -0.82 6.28 -9.10
C TYR A 140 -0.09 6.95 -10.26
N GLU A 141 -0.78 7.06 -11.41
CA GLU A 141 -0.26 7.64 -12.65
C GLU A 141 1.10 7.06 -13.10
N SER A 142 1.41 5.81 -12.75
CA SER A 142 2.73 5.19 -12.92
C SER A 142 3.32 5.26 -14.33
N ARG A 143 2.47 5.29 -15.36
CA ARG A 143 2.90 5.41 -16.76
C ARG A 143 3.48 6.79 -17.08
N GLN A 144 3.05 7.83 -16.36
CA GLN A 144 3.56 9.20 -16.46
C GLN A 144 4.83 9.40 -15.61
N HIS A 145 5.84 8.56 -15.83
CA HIS A 145 7.11 8.56 -15.08
C HIS A 145 8.18 9.50 -15.67
N LYS A 146 8.04 9.90 -16.93
CA LYS A 146 8.99 10.77 -17.65
C LYS A 146 8.24 11.74 -18.57
N ARG A 147 8.74 12.98 -18.67
CA ARG A 147 8.29 13.96 -19.67
C ARG A 147 9.02 13.74 -20.99
N SER A 148 8.27 13.50 -22.05
CA SER A 148 8.67 13.56 -23.45
C SER A 148 8.34 14.93 -24.09
N GLY A 149 7.47 15.73 -23.46
CA GLY A 149 7.16 17.08 -23.93
C GLY A 149 6.48 18.02 -22.93
N ARG A 150 5.51 18.80 -23.41
CA ARG A 150 4.70 19.73 -22.60
C ARG A 150 3.52 19.00 -21.96
N GLU A 151 3.81 18.00 -21.13
CA GLU A 151 2.84 17.17 -20.43
C GLU A 151 3.05 17.18 -18.90
N SER A 152 2.08 16.65 -18.17
CA SER A 152 2.15 16.46 -16.71
C SER A 152 3.13 15.33 -16.35
N LEU A 153 3.52 15.29 -15.08
CA LEU A 153 4.44 14.29 -14.54
C LEU A 153 3.89 13.78 -13.21
N ASP A 154 2.65 13.32 -13.26
CA ASP A 154 1.80 13.17 -12.08
C ASP A 154 2.34 12.11 -11.11
N CYS A 155 2.99 11.05 -11.60
CA CYS A 155 3.63 10.06 -10.74
C CYS A 155 4.77 10.66 -9.91
N ALA A 156 5.64 11.48 -10.52
CA ALA A 156 6.75 12.09 -9.81
C ALA A 156 6.27 13.16 -8.82
N VAL A 157 5.24 13.92 -9.21
CA VAL A 157 4.57 14.91 -8.36
C VAL A 157 3.93 14.23 -7.16
N MET A 158 3.23 13.11 -7.35
CA MET A 158 2.64 12.31 -6.29
C MET A 158 3.69 11.88 -5.26
N ILE A 159 4.81 11.29 -5.70
CA ILE A 159 5.87 10.83 -4.79
C ILE A 159 6.43 12.00 -3.95
N ARG A 160 6.65 13.16 -4.58
CA ARG A 160 7.10 14.36 -3.88
C ARG A 160 6.05 14.87 -2.89
N GLU A 161 4.80 14.95 -3.31
CA GLU A 161 3.70 15.43 -2.48
C GLU A 161 3.52 14.56 -1.24
N LEU A 162 3.49 13.24 -1.38
CA LEU A 162 3.39 12.33 -0.24
C LEU A 162 4.59 12.47 0.70
N LYS A 163 5.80 12.66 0.16
CA LYS A 163 6.99 12.89 0.98
C LYS A 163 6.87 14.19 1.78
N ASP A 164 6.40 15.26 1.15
CA ASP A 164 6.18 16.57 1.79
C ASP A 164 5.06 16.49 2.85
N MET A 165 4.10 15.56 2.69
CA MET A 165 3.09 15.22 3.71
C MET A 165 3.64 14.38 4.87
N GLY A 166 4.92 13.99 4.84
CA GLY A 166 5.62 13.35 5.95
C GLY A 166 5.55 11.82 5.95
N ILE A 167 5.26 11.16 4.83
CA ILE A 167 5.39 9.70 4.76
C ILE A 167 6.86 9.28 4.94
N ALA A 168 7.07 8.14 5.61
CA ALA A 168 8.38 7.56 5.80
C ALA A 168 8.80 6.69 4.62
N ASN A 169 7.87 5.88 4.10
CA ASN A 169 8.13 4.91 3.04
C ASN A 169 6.95 4.78 2.07
N PHE A 170 7.25 4.53 0.81
CA PHE A 170 6.28 4.18 -0.23
C PHE A 170 6.57 2.78 -0.76
N ILE A 171 5.58 1.90 -0.69
CA ILE A 171 5.69 0.48 -1.05
C ILE A 171 4.74 0.20 -2.22
N THR A 172 5.27 -0.35 -3.30
CA THR A 172 4.51 -0.71 -4.50
C THR A 172 5.04 -2.00 -5.13
N PHE A 173 4.38 -2.45 -6.20
CA PHE A 173 4.70 -3.69 -6.90
C PHE A 173 4.81 -3.39 -8.40
N ASP A 174 5.88 -3.91 -9.01
CA ASP A 174 6.19 -3.72 -10.44
C ASP A 174 6.05 -2.25 -10.89
N ALA A 175 6.71 -1.33 -10.17
CA ALA A 175 6.73 0.07 -10.57
C ALA A 175 7.18 0.19 -12.03
N HIS A 176 6.37 0.87 -12.84
CA HIS A 176 6.61 0.98 -14.29
C HIS A 176 8.01 1.52 -14.62
N ASP A 177 8.47 2.53 -13.87
CA ASP A 177 9.88 2.90 -13.83
C ASP A 177 10.28 3.26 -12.38
N PRO A 178 11.10 2.43 -11.70
CA PRO A 178 11.49 2.67 -10.32
C PRO A 178 12.35 3.93 -10.14
N ARG A 179 12.90 4.51 -11.23
CA ARG A 179 13.66 5.78 -11.18
C ARG A 179 12.79 6.96 -10.77
N VAL A 180 11.45 6.83 -10.77
CA VAL A 180 10.55 7.86 -10.23
C VAL A 180 10.83 8.18 -8.76
N ALA A 181 11.43 7.25 -8.00
CA ALA A 181 11.89 7.48 -6.64
C ALA A 181 12.88 8.66 -6.52
N ASN A 182 13.59 9.01 -7.60
CA ASN A 182 14.50 10.16 -7.65
C ASN A 182 13.78 11.51 -7.53
N SER A 183 12.45 11.57 -7.66
CA SER A 183 11.69 12.79 -7.39
C SER A 183 11.67 13.17 -5.90
N ALA A 184 11.93 12.19 -5.01
CA ALA A 184 12.06 12.38 -3.58
C ALA A 184 13.22 11.51 -3.02
N PRO A 185 14.49 11.87 -3.30
CA PRO A 185 15.65 10.99 -3.09
C PRO A 185 15.94 10.66 -1.62
N LEU A 186 15.38 11.42 -0.68
CA LEU A 186 15.48 11.17 0.77
C LEU A 186 14.23 10.44 1.32
N GLY A 187 13.37 9.94 0.44
CA GLY A 187 12.21 9.12 0.75
C GLY A 187 12.54 7.63 0.73
N GLY A 188 11.93 6.85 1.63
CA GLY A 188 11.88 5.41 1.43
C GLY A 188 11.00 5.09 0.22
N PHE A 189 11.49 4.21 -0.65
CA PHE A 189 10.74 3.70 -1.79
C PHE A 189 11.12 2.24 -2.03
N ASP A 190 10.16 1.34 -1.89
CA ASP A 190 10.30 -0.09 -2.13
C ASP A 190 9.37 -0.51 -3.27
N SER A 191 9.95 -1.07 -4.35
CA SER A 191 9.20 -1.69 -5.44
C SER A 191 9.55 -3.17 -5.52
N PHE A 192 8.57 -4.03 -5.23
CA PHE A 192 8.72 -5.48 -5.29
C PHE A 192 8.33 -6.00 -6.67
N LEU A 193 9.07 -6.98 -7.20
CA LEU A 193 8.73 -7.60 -8.48
C LEU A 193 7.79 -8.79 -8.29
N ALA A 194 6.68 -8.85 -9.03
CA ALA A 194 5.80 -10.01 -9.00
C ALA A 194 6.26 -11.16 -9.91
N SER A 195 7.37 -10.99 -10.64
CA SER A 195 7.86 -11.95 -11.64
C SER A 195 8.01 -13.38 -11.10
N TYR A 196 8.45 -13.54 -9.85
CA TYR A 196 8.54 -14.86 -9.22
C TYR A 196 7.16 -15.50 -9.03
N GLN A 197 6.17 -14.74 -8.53
CA GLN A 197 4.82 -15.26 -8.32
C GLN A 197 4.13 -15.54 -9.66
N PHE A 198 4.38 -14.70 -10.67
CA PHE A 198 3.90 -14.93 -12.03
C PHE A 198 4.47 -16.21 -12.63
N LEU A 199 5.80 -16.39 -12.59
CA LEU A 199 6.44 -17.62 -13.09
C LEU A 199 5.96 -18.86 -12.34
N LYS A 200 5.84 -18.75 -11.02
CA LYS A 200 5.27 -19.81 -10.20
C LYS A 200 3.86 -20.15 -10.68
N ALA A 201 2.98 -19.16 -10.83
CA ALA A 201 1.62 -19.39 -11.31
C ALA A 201 1.59 -20.04 -12.71
N LEU A 202 2.45 -19.61 -13.64
CA LEU A 202 2.57 -20.25 -14.96
C LEU A 202 2.91 -21.74 -14.85
N LEU A 203 3.93 -22.09 -14.06
CA LEU A 203 4.36 -23.48 -13.88
C LEU A 203 3.32 -24.36 -13.19
N TYR A 204 2.46 -23.79 -12.35
CA TYR A 204 1.40 -24.53 -11.67
C TYR A 204 0.13 -24.71 -12.51
N ASN A 205 -0.11 -23.85 -13.51
CA ASN A 205 -1.37 -23.84 -14.27
C ASN A 205 -1.22 -24.29 -15.73
N ILE A 206 0.01 -24.37 -16.25
CA ILE A 206 0.29 -24.81 -17.62
C ILE A 206 1.11 -26.10 -17.53
N ASP A 207 0.41 -27.24 -17.56
CA ASP A 207 0.98 -28.57 -17.28
C ASP A 207 2.10 -28.99 -18.26
N ASP A 208 2.06 -28.50 -19.50
CA ASP A 208 3.01 -28.82 -20.57
C ASP A 208 4.05 -27.70 -20.80
N LEU A 209 4.15 -26.74 -19.88
CA LEU A 209 5.15 -25.67 -19.96
C LEU A 209 6.56 -26.22 -19.70
N ILE A 210 7.34 -26.38 -20.77
CA ILE A 210 8.75 -26.76 -20.70
C ILE A 210 9.61 -25.50 -20.62
N VAL A 211 10.32 -25.32 -19.51
CA VAL A 211 11.22 -24.17 -19.30
C VAL A 211 12.64 -24.53 -19.73
N ASP A 212 12.90 -24.42 -21.03
CA ASP A 212 14.24 -24.48 -21.61
C ASP A 212 14.35 -23.54 -22.83
N LYS A 213 15.52 -23.54 -23.47
CA LYS A 213 15.83 -22.63 -24.59
C LYS A 213 15.09 -23.00 -25.87
N GLU A 214 14.72 -24.28 -26.02
CA GLU A 214 14.13 -24.85 -27.22
C GLU A 214 12.60 -24.70 -27.25
N HIS A 215 11.96 -24.65 -26.08
CA HIS A 215 10.50 -24.69 -25.95
C HIS A 215 9.88 -23.39 -25.41
N LEU A 216 10.67 -22.45 -24.86
CA LEU A 216 10.15 -21.19 -24.31
C LEU A 216 10.76 -19.96 -25.00
N THR A 217 9.90 -19.00 -25.35
CA THR A 217 10.31 -17.66 -25.79
C THR A 217 9.51 -16.61 -25.03
N VAL A 218 10.20 -15.66 -24.42
CA VAL A 218 9.58 -14.49 -23.77
C VAL A 218 9.60 -13.34 -24.76
N ILE A 219 8.41 -12.80 -25.07
CA ILE A 219 8.25 -11.71 -26.03
C ILE A 219 7.92 -10.44 -25.26
N SER A 220 8.74 -9.39 -25.43
CA SER A 220 8.39 -8.05 -24.97
C SER A 220 7.37 -7.44 -25.93
N PRO A 221 6.25 -6.88 -25.44
CA PRO A 221 5.26 -6.24 -26.31
C PRO A 221 5.77 -4.92 -26.90
N ASP A 222 6.77 -4.30 -26.28
CA ASP A 222 7.40 -3.05 -26.72
C ASP A 222 8.89 -2.99 -26.30
N GLU A 223 9.56 -1.87 -26.60
CA GLU A 223 10.98 -1.63 -26.31
C GLU A 223 11.25 -1.03 -24.90
N GLY A 224 10.21 -0.91 -24.06
CA GLY A 224 10.22 -0.20 -22.78
C GLY A 224 10.98 -0.86 -21.64
#